data_AF-A0A1W7CW85-F1
#
_entry.id   AF-A0A1W7CW85-F1
#
_cell.length_a   1.000
_cell.length_b   1.000
_cell.length_c   1.000
_cell.angle_alpha   90.00
_cell.angle_beta   90.00
_cell.angle_gamma   90.00
#
_symmetry.space_group_name_H-M   'P 1'
#
loop_
_entity.id
_entity.type
_entity.pdbx_description
1 polymer ?
#
loop_
_entity_poly.entity_id
_entity_poly.type
_entity_poly.pdbx_seq_one_letter_code
_entity_poly.pdbx_strand_id
1 'polypeptide(L)'
;MHGVPEERFAALWADRAHVPRKRPFLPSVPLLLNGTPVENLERMNEEIDGPLYMTPTAYESNPAIAAFTDRMHMVREAARLRVGGQLRAAYGYCYEPHQVPSHLDLWVHMDWQGNGFRVPSDEKVADLRYYGANDVFSSISACRFAYSIFEHIDFRGNEYMLNAPCSLSYLAASDWNDKISSVINWGPKGPPW
;
A
#
# COMPACT_ATOMS: atom_id res chain seq x y z
N MET A 1 -11.62 20.79 2.79
CA MET A 1 -10.34 20.09 2.67
C MET A 1 -9.30 20.93 3.40
N HIS A 2 -8.99 20.60 4.65
CA HIS A 2 -7.82 21.19 5.33
C HIS A 2 -6.69 20.17 5.13
N GLY A 3 -5.78 20.45 4.20
CA GLY A 3 -4.57 19.63 4.04
C GLY A 3 -3.75 19.68 5.31
N VAL A 4 -3.06 18.59 5.67
CA VAL A 4 -2.15 18.67 6.83
C VAL A 4 -1.00 19.60 6.46
N PRO A 5 -0.57 20.47 7.39
CA PRO A 5 0.64 21.24 7.18
C PRO A 5 1.81 20.29 6.93
N GLU A 6 2.50 20.49 5.80
CA GLU A 6 3.64 19.69 5.32
C GLU A 6 4.71 19.45 6.41
N GLU A 7 4.88 20.40 7.32
CA GLU A 7 5.77 20.33 8.49
C GLU A 7 5.39 19.22 9.49
N ARG A 8 4.08 19.00 9.74
CA ARG A 8 3.60 17.94 10.64
C ARG A 8 3.78 16.56 10.02
N PHE A 9 3.67 16.48 8.69
CA PHE A 9 3.99 15.28 7.95
C PHE A 9 5.49 15.00 8.03
N ALA A 10 6.34 15.97 7.69
CA ALA A 10 7.79 15.84 7.76
C ALA A 10 8.29 15.35 9.12
N ALA A 11 7.80 15.92 10.24
CA ALA A 11 8.25 15.53 11.58
C ALA A 11 7.93 14.07 11.97
N LEU A 12 6.84 13.48 11.46
CA LEU A 12 6.45 12.10 11.76
C LEU A 12 7.34 11.06 11.05
N TRP A 13 8.06 11.47 9.99
CA TRP A 13 8.80 10.56 9.10
C TRP A 13 10.26 10.98 8.85
N ALA A 14 10.70 12.13 9.38
CA ALA A 14 12.06 12.66 9.20
C ALA A 14 13.18 11.74 9.72
N ASP A 15 12.86 10.83 10.65
CA ASP A 15 13.85 9.94 11.28
C ASP A 15 13.95 8.56 10.61
N ARG A 16 13.36 8.40 9.42
CA ARG A 16 13.41 7.14 8.68
C ARG A 16 14.52 7.23 7.66
N ALA A 17 15.67 6.68 8.03
CA ALA A 17 16.82 6.57 7.14
C ALA A 17 16.37 6.13 5.74
N HIS A 18 16.85 6.83 4.71
CA HIS A 18 16.69 6.43 3.32
C HIS A 18 17.20 4.98 3.18
N VAL A 19 16.30 4.05 2.86
CA VAL A 19 16.65 2.66 2.59
C VAL A 19 16.63 2.48 1.08
N PRO A 20 17.80 2.33 0.43
CA PRO A 20 17.83 2.06 -1.00
C PRO A 20 17.07 0.78 -1.32
N ARG A 21 16.37 0.78 -2.44
CA ARG A 21 15.66 -0.39 -2.92
C ARG A 21 16.68 -1.47 -3.29
N LYS A 22 16.66 -2.59 -2.55
CA LYS A 22 17.64 -3.70 -2.72
C LYS A 22 17.36 -4.59 -3.92
N ARG A 23 16.14 -4.54 -4.45
CA ARG A 23 15.65 -5.41 -5.53
C ARG A 23 14.91 -4.59 -6.58
N PRO A 24 14.96 -4.97 -7.85
CA PRO A 24 14.09 -4.37 -8.86
C PRO A 24 12.61 -4.52 -8.45
N PHE A 25 11.83 -3.48 -8.68
CA PHE A 25 10.37 -3.52 -8.58
C PHE A 25 9.81 -4.02 -9.92
N LEU A 26 9.09 -5.15 -9.88
CA LEU A 26 8.68 -5.91 -11.06
C LEU A 26 7.18 -6.28 -11.02
N PRO A 27 6.26 -5.29 -11.08
CA PRO A 27 4.84 -5.58 -11.11
C PRO A 27 4.45 -6.28 -12.43
N SER A 28 3.46 -7.17 -12.38
CA SER A 28 2.88 -7.78 -13.58
C SER A 28 1.64 -7.03 -14.09
N VAL A 29 1.24 -5.97 -13.40
CA VAL A 29 0.22 -5.01 -13.84
C VAL A 29 0.86 -3.70 -14.31
N PRO A 30 0.16 -2.90 -15.14
CA PRO A 30 0.64 -1.58 -15.53
C PRO A 30 1.09 -0.73 -14.34
N LEU A 31 2.23 -0.06 -14.50
CA LEU A 31 2.81 0.84 -13.53
C LEU A 31 2.75 2.28 -14.07
N LEU A 32 2.23 3.20 -13.26
CA LEU A 32 2.26 4.63 -13.52
C LEU A 32 3.20 5.29 -12.54
N LEU A 33 4.34 5.78 -13.02
CA LEU A 33 5.26 6.57 -12.20
C LEU A 33 4.87 8.04 -12.29
N ASN A 34 4.50 8.64 -11.16
CA ASN A 34 4.03 10.03 -11.08
C ASN A 34 2.91 10.35 -12.09
N GLY A 35 2.03 9.37 -12.36
CA GLY A 35 0.90 9.50 -13.30
C GLY A 35 1.22 9.19 -14.76
N THR A 36 2.47 8.88 -15.12
CA THR A 36 2.86 8.49 -16.48
C THR A 36 3.11 6.98 -16.56
N PRO A 37 2.55 6.27 -17.54
CA PRO A 37 2.84 4.84 -17.75
C PRO A 37 4.35 4.59 -17.91
N VAL A 38 4.86 3.57 -17.23
CA VAL A 38 6.25 3.15 -17.33
C VAL A 38 6.39 2.17 -18.50
N GLU A 39 7.05 2.61 -19.57
CA GLU A 39 7.30 1.77 -20.76
C GLU A 39 8.54 0.88 -20.61
N ASN A 40 9.50 1.29 -19.79
CA ASN A 40 10.75 0.57 -19.55
C ASN A 40 11.02 0.43 -18.05
N LEU A 41 10.63 -0.71 -17.48
CA LEU A 41 10.82 -1.04 -16.08
C LEU A 41 12.30 -1.20 -15.70
N GLU A 42 13.15 -1.68 -16.60
CA GLU A 42 14.59 -1.84 -16.34
C GLU A 42 15.24 -0.48 -16.11
N ARG A 43 15.01 0.47 -17.02
CA ARG A 43 15.49 1.85 -16.91
C ARG A 43 14.97 2.54 -15.66
N MET A 44 13.68 2.40 -15.34
CA MET A 44 13.11 2.95 -14.10
C MET A 44 13.85 2.40 -12.86
N ASN A 45 14.15 1.10 -12.87
CA ASN A 45 14.84 0.45 -11.76
C ASN A 45 16.29 0.89 -11.61
N GLU A 46 16.97 1.26 -12.70
CA GLU A 46 18.32 1.81 -12.70
C GLU A 46 18.36 3.27 -12.23
N GLU A 47 17.38 4.08 -12.64
CA GLU A 47 17.37 5.53 -12.37
C GLU A 47 16.81 5.89 -10.99
N ILE A 48 15.99 5.02 -10.38
CA ILE A 48 15.36 5.26 -9.07
C ILE A 48 15.92 4.27 -8.05
N ASP A 49 16.83 4.73 -7.21
CA ASP A 49 17.47 3.93 -6.15
C ASP A 49 16.68 3.94 -4.82
N GLY A 50 15.81 4.93 -4.62
CA GLY A 50 15.01 5.11 -3.42
C GLY A 50 13.74 4.24 -3.34
N PRO A 51 13.02 4.34 -2.20
CA PRO A 51 11.74 3.67 -2.03
C PRO A 51 10.68 4.25 -2.99
N LEU A 52 9.79 3.37 -3.44
CA LEU A 52 8.56 3.72 -4.13
C LEU A 52 7.40 3.76 -3.14
N TYR A 53 6.60 4.81 -3.24
CA TYR A 53 5.35 5.00 -2.51
C TYR A 53 4.20 4.68 -3.46
N MET A 54 3.40 3.67 -3.16
CA MET A 54 2.47 3.07 -4.10
C MET A 54 1.04 3.07 -3.59
N THR A 55 0.09 3.14 -4.51
CA THR A 55 -1.33 2.92 -4.24
C THR A 55 -1.98 2.23 -5.45
N PRO A 56 -2.96 1.33 -5.26
CA PRO A 56 -3.66 0.74 -6.40
C PRO A 56 -4.40 1.81 -7.18
N THR A 57 -4.45 1.67 -8.49
CA THR A 57 -5.21 2.55 -9.37
C THR A 57 -5.82 1.72 -10.51
N ALA A 58 -6.47 2.37 -11.47
CA ALA A 58 -6.79 1.71 -12.73
C ALA A 58 -6.24 2.48 -13.92
N TYR A 59 -5.78 1.76 -14.91
CA TYR A 59 -5.33 2.30 -16.18
C TYR A 59 -6.09 1.58 -17.30
N GLU A 60 -6.77 2.35 -18.16
CA GLU A 60 -7.62 1.79 -19.22
C GLU A 60 -8.65 0.76 -18.71
N SER A 61 -9.22 1.01 -17.52
CA SER A 61 -10.16 0.13 -16.80
C SER A 61 -9.56 -1.19 -16.27
N ASN A 62 -8.26 -1.41 -16.37
CA ASN A 62 -7.56 -2.57 -15.80
C ASN A 62 -6.87 -2.22 -14.47
N PRO A 63 -6.66 -3.19 -13.56
CA PRO A 63 -5.82 -3.01 -12.38
C PRO A 63 -4.45 -2.45 -12.74
N ALA A 64 -3.99 -1.47 -11.99
CA ALA A 64 -2.69 -0.84 -12.17
C ALA A 64 -2.14 -0.33 -10.84
N ILE A 65 -0.88 0.09 -10.81
CA ILE A 65 -0.24 0.69 -9.63
C ILE A 65 0.18 2.11 -9.99
N ALA A 66 -0.22 3.06 -9.15
CA ALA A 66 0.39 4.38 -9.17
C ALA A 66 1.56 4.37 -8.17
N ALA A 67 2.77 4.63 -8.66
CA ALA A 67 3.98 4.74 -7.87
C ALA A 67 4.52 6.18 -7.90
N PHE A 68 5.14 6.59 -6.80
CA PHE A 68 5.66 7.92 -6.58
C PHE A 68 7.02 7.84 -5.89
N THR A 69 7.91 8.78 -6.21
CA THR A 69 9.16 9.00 -5.47
C THR A 69 8.96 9.93 -4.27
N ASP A 70 7.79 10.58 -4.19
CA ASP A 70 7.35 11.41 -3.07
C ASP A 70 6.11 10.78 -2.41
N ARG A 71 6.24 10.49 -1.11
CA ARG A 71 5.17 9.91 -0.29
C ARG A 71 3.92 10.80 -0.24
N MET A 72 4.08 12.11 -0.20
CA MET A 72 2.96 13.06 -0.15
C MET A 72 2.12 12.97 -1.42
N HIS A 73 2.76 12.75 -2.58
CA HIS A 73 2.02 12.53 -3.83
C HIS A 73 1.21 11.22 -3.79
N MET A 74 1.78 10.14 -3.25
CA MET A 74 1.04 8.89 -3.03
C MET A 74 -0.16 9.12 -2.10
N VAL A 75 0.01 9.82 -0.98
CA VAL A 75 -1.07 10.09 -0.02
C VAL A 75 -2.19 10.90 -0.67
N ARG A 76 -1.86 11.93 -1.48
CA ARG A 76 -2.85 12.72 -2.23
C ARG A 76 -3.60 11.87 -3.25
N GLU A 77 -2.91 10.99 -3.97
CA GLU A 77 -3.56 10.10 -4.93
C GLU A 77 -4.46 9.07 -4.24
N ALA A 78 -3.99 8.46 -3.15
CA ALA A 78 -4.80 7.55 -2.33
C ALA A 78 -6.04 8.26 -1.76
N ALA A 79 -5.93 9.53 -1.37
CA ALA A 79 -7.07 10.34 -0.94
C ALA A 79 -8.12 10.50 -2.06
N ARG A 80 -7.68 10.72 -3.30
CA ARG A 80 -8.53 10.84 -4.49
C ARG A 80 -9.28 9.53 -4.80
N LEU A 81 -8.63 8.39 -4.55
CA LEU A 81 -9.14 7.06 -4.90
C LEU A 81 -10.20 6.50 -3.93
N ARG A 82 -10.36 7.09 -2.73
CA ARG A 82 -11.22 6.60 -1.63
C ARG A 82 -12.69 6.35 -1.98
N VAL A 83 -13.15 6.90 -3.10
CA VAL A 83 -14.58 6.90 -3.48
C VAL A 83 -14.77 6.58 -4.97
N GLY A 84 -13.77 6.01 -5.65
CA GLY A 84 -13.82 5.82 -7.09
C GLY A 84 -14.52 4.53 -7.54
N GLY A 85 -15.55 4.64 -8.39
CA GLY A 85 -16.06 3.50 -9.16
C GLY A 85 -14.99 2.83 -10.05
N GLN A 86 -13.91 3.55 -10.33
CA GLN A 86 -12.75 3.08 -11.10
C GLN A 86 -12.02 1.90 -10.43
N LEU A 87 -11.74 1.97 -9.12
CA LEU A 87 -11.12 0.84 -8.41
C LEU A 87 -12.07 -0.35 -8.32
N ARG A 88 -13.36 -0.09 -8.08
CA ARG A 88 -14.39 -1.14 -8.06
C ARG A 88 -14.49 -1.85 -9.41
N ALA A 89 -14.43 -1.12 -10.52
CA ALA A 89 -14.45 -1.68 -11.86
C ALA A 89 -13.20 -2.52 -12.17
N ALA A 90 -12.02 -2.06 -11.73
CA ALA A 90 -10.76 -2.74 -11.99
C ALA A 90 -10.54 -3.98 -11.12
N TYR A 91 -10.77 -3.89 -9.81
CA TYR A 91 -10.43 -4.95 -8.85
C TYR A 91 -11.60 -5.86 -8.46
N GLY A 92 -12.85 -5.47 -8.71
CA GLY A 92 -14.05 -6.28 -8.45
C GLY A 92 -14.46 -6.45 -6.98
N TYR A 93 -13.50 -6.42 -6.03
CA TYR A 93 -13.74 -6.66 -4.60
C TYR A 93 -13.71 -5.37 -3.77
N CYS A 94 -14.53 -4.38 -4.14
CA CYS A 94 -14.63 -3.10 -3.42
C CYS A 94 -16.03 -2.87 -2.88
N TYR A 95 -16.13 -2.48 -1.62
CA TYR A 95 -17.37 -2.41 -0.85
C TYR A 95 -17.69 -0.97 -0.44
N GLU A 96 -18.84 -0.76 0.19
CA GLU A 96 -19.07 0.46 0.93
C GLU A 96 -18.38 0.38 2.32
N PRO A 97 -17.86 1.49 2.88
CA PRO A 97 -17.10 1.44 4.15
C PRO A 97 -17.86 0.80 5.32
N HIS A 98 -19.19 0.91 5.37
CA HIS A 98 -20.01 0.33 6.42
C HIS A 98 -20.18 -1.20 6.30
N GLN A 99 -19.88 -1.78 5.13
CA GLN A 99 -20.02 -3.22 4.86
C GLN A 99 -18.79 -4.03 5.29
N VAL A 100 -17.67 -3.36 5.59
CA VAL A 100 -16.39 -3.99 5.91
C VAL A 100 -15.95 -3.72 7.36
N PRO A 101 -15.13 -4.61 7.95
CA PRO A 101 -14.65 -4.45 9.32
C PRO A 101 -13.68 -3.27 9.48
N SER A 102 -13.45 -2.86 10.73
CA SER A 102 -12.47 -1.84 11.10
C SER A 102 -11.03 -2.36 11.27
N HIS A 103 -10.86 -3.68 11.28
CA HIS A 103 -9.54 -4.32 11.32
C HIS A 103 -9.08 -4.71 9.92
N LEU A 104 -7.77 -4.78 9.76
CA LEU A 104 -7.11 -5.27 8.55
C LEU A 104 -6.73 -6.73 8.76
N ASP A 105 -7.13 -7.62 7.87
CA ASP A 105 -6.69 -9.01 7.85
C ASP A 105 -5.74 -9.24 6.67
N LEU A 106 -4.53 -9.71 6.98
CA LEU A 106 -3.48 -10.13 6.04
C LEU A 106 -3.45 -11.66 6.00
N TRP A 107 -3.32 -12.28 4.81
CA TRP A 107 -3.44 -13.73 4.64
C TRP A 107 -2.22 -14.32 3.94
N VAL A 108 -1.79 -15.49 4.41
CA VAL A 108 -0.56 -16.15 3.90
C VAL A 108 -0.69 -16.75 2.51
N HIS A 109 -1.92 -16.88 2.00
CA HIS A 109 -2.17 -17.36 0.65
C HIS A 109 -3.07 -16.38 -0.10
N MET A 110 -3.13 -16.56 -1.42
CA MET A 110 -4.05 -15.82 -2.28
C MET A 110 -5.52 -16.10 -1.92
N ASP A 111 -6.41 -15.23 -2.39
CA ASP A 111 -7.87 -15.35 -2.22
C ASP A 111 -8.30 -15.51 -0.74
N TRP A 112 -7.58 -14.84 0.17
CA TRP A 112 -7.84 -14.81 1.61
C TRP A 112 -7.83 -16.19 2.28
N GLN A 113 -6.92 -17.06 1.83
CA GLN A 113 -6.78 -18.42 2.37
C GLN A 113 -5.60 -18.54 3.35
N GLY A 114 -5.61 -19.64 4.10
CA GLY A 114 -4.55 -19.98 5.06
C GLY A 114 -4.66 -19.22 6.38
N ASN A 115 -3.54 -19.16 7.10
CA ASN A 115 -3.45 -18.41 8.36
C ASN A 115 -3.56 -16.90 8.09
N GLY A 116 -4.32 -16.21 8.94
CA GLY A 116 -4.48 -14.76 8.90
C GLY A 116 -3.74 -14.06 10.05
N PHE A 117 -3.31 -12.82 9.81
CA PHE A 117 -2.83 -11.90 10.83
C PHE A 117 -3.71 -10.65 10.85
N ARG A 118 -4.27 -10.34 12.02
CA ARG A 118 -5.21 -9.24 12.20
C ARG A 118 -4.53 -8.02 12.82
N VAL A 119 -4.72 -6.86 12.20
CA VAL A 119 -4.29 -5.56 12.71
C VAL A 119 -5.53 -4.75 13.11
N PRO A 120 -5.80 -4.55 14.41
CA PRO A 120 -6.92 -3.74 14.88
C PRO A 120 -6.86 -2.29 14.38
N SER A 121 -7.96 -1.58 14.52
CA SER A 121 -8.04 -0.16 14.16
C SER A 121 -7.12 0.69 15.02
N ASP A 122 -6.48 1.70 14.43
CA ASP A 122 -5.49 2.60 15.07
C ASP A 122 -4.19 1.90 15.55
N GLU A 123 -3.97 0.64 15.16
CA GLU A 123 -2.77 -0.11 15.55
C GLU A 123 -1.62 -0.01 14.54
N LYS A 124 -0.40 -0.13 15.06
CA LYS A 124 0.84 -0.15 14.29
C LYS A 124 1.71 -1.32 14.72
N VAL A 125 2.09 -2.15 13.76
CA VAL A 125 3.00 -3.27 13.99
C VAL A 125 4.32 -2.96 13.27
N ALA A 126 5.31 -2.52 14.04
CA ALA A 126 6.61 -2.08 13.53
C ALA A 126 7.49 -3.24 13.05
N ASP A 127 7.27 -4.45 13.56
CA ASP A 127 8.09 -5.62 13.20
C ASP A 127 7.25 -6.90 13.29
N LEU A 128 6.94 -7.47 12.13
CA LEU A 128 6.16 -8.70 12.01
C LEU A 128 6.94 -9.97 12.39
N ARG A 129 8.27 -9.88 12.53
CA ARG A 129 9.12 -11.03 12.93
C ARG A 129 8.81 -11.47 14.34
N TYR A 130 8.43 -10.55 15.23
CA TYR A 130 7.99 -10.89 16.59
C TYR A 130 6.75 -11.80 16.65
N TYR A 131 6.02 -11.88 15.55
CA TYR A 131 4.80 -12.69 15.40
C TYR A 131 4.99 -13.88 14.46
N GLY A 132 6.20 -14.10 13.94
CA GLY A 132 6.45 -15.13 12.92
C GLY A 132 5.70 -14.89 11.61
N ALA A 133 5.36 -13.63 11.31
CA ALA A 133 4.47 -13.25 10.22
C ALA A 133 5.13 -12.28 9.21
N ASN A 134 6.46 -12.31 9.12
CA ASN A 134 7.25 -11.45 8.24
C ASN A 134 7.36 -12.10 6.85
N ASP A 135 7.12 -11.34 5.78
CA ASP A 135 7.36 -11.79 4.41
C ASP A 135 6.61 -13.08 4.03
N VAL A 136 5.34 -13.21 4.43
CA VAL A 136 4.52 -14.41 4.18
C VAL A 136 3.14 -14.13 3.60
N PHE A 137 2.75 -12.86 3.44
CA PHE A 137 1.39 -12.51 3.06
C PHE A 137 1.24 -12.36 1.54
N SER A 138 0.17 -12.94 1.01
CA SER A 138 -0.15 -12.97 -0.43
C SER A 138 -1.49 -12.34 -0.77
N SER A 139 -2.35 -12.07 0.22
CA SER A 139 -3.62 -11.36 0.02
C SER A 139 -4.05 -10.56 1.25
N ILE A 140 -4.95 -9.58 1.04
CA ILE A 140 -5.41 -8.64 2.06
C ILE A 140 -6.92 -8.45 1.93
N SER A 141 -7.66 -8.57 3.03
CA SER A 141 -9.10 -8.31 3.07
C SER A 141 -9.42 -6.82 3.14
N ALA A 142 -10.58 -6.44 2.61
CA ALA A 142 -11.06 -5.08 2.70
C ALA A 142 -11.15 -4.60 4.17
N CYS A 143 -10.60 -3.41 4.39
CA CYS A 143 -10.67 -2.69 5.67
C CYS A 143 -11.45 -1.40 5.47
N ARG A 144 -12.26 -1.02 6.46
CA ARG A 144 -12.99 0.26 6.48
C ARG A 144 -12.07 1.47 6.42
N PHE A 145 -10.89 1.34 7.02
CA PHE A 145 -9.93 2.42 7.18
C PHE A 145 -8.74 2.26 6.26
N ALA A 146 -8.08 3.38 5.97
CA ALA A 146 -6.84 3.36 5.25
C ALA A 146 -5.81 2.54 6.01
N TYR A 147 -4.92 1.88 5.28
CA TYR A 147 -3.75 1.23 5.84
C TYR A 147 -2.53 1.41 4.94
N SER A 148 -1.35 1.27 5.55
CA SER A 148 -0.07 1.22 4.85
C SER A 148 0.65 -0.07 5.22
N ILE A 149 1.17 -0.78 4.23
CA ILE A 149 2.09 -1.91 4.40
C ILE A 149 3.48 -1.49 3.90
N PHE A 150 4.52 -2.05 4.52
CA PHE A 150 5.90 -1.67 4.26
C PHE A 150 6.77 -2.89 4.01
N GLU A 151 7.71 -2.78 3.07
CA GLU A 151 8.64 -3.85 2.71
C GLU A 151 9.63 -4.17 3.84
N HIS A 152 9.90 -3.22 4.73
CA HIS A 152 10.82 -3.39 5.84
C HIS A 152 10.17 -3.07 7.18
N ILE A 153 10.82 -3.57 8.24
CA ILE A 153 10.50 -3.23 9.63
C ILE A 153 10.67 -1.73 9.89
N ASP A 154 10.08 -1.27 10.99
CA ASP A 154 10.03 0.14 11.41
C ASP A 154 9.42 1.05 10.34
N PHE A 155 8.53 0.47 9.52
CA PHE A 155 7.77 1.17 8.49
C PHE A 155 8.68 1.81 7.43
N ARG A 156 9.68 1.06 6.95
CA ARG A 156 10.68 1.52 5.98
C ARG A 156 10.58 0.78 4.64
N GLY A 157 11.39 1.22 3.67
CA GLY A 157 11.43 0.67 2.32
C GLY A 157 10.24 1.14 1.49
N ASN A 158 9.89 0.36 0.48
CA ASN A 158 8.69 0.59 -0.32
C ASN A 158 7.45 0.63 0.59
N GLU A 159 6.50 1.52 0.28
CA GLU A 159 5.21 1.62 0.95
C GLU A 159 4.10 1.35 -0.04
N TYR A 160 3.10 0.58 0.37
CA TYR A 160 1.85 0.43 -0.36
C TYR A 160 0.68 0.84 0.52
N MET A 161 -0.03 1.85 0.07
CA MET A 161 -1.14 2.45 0.78
C MET A 161 -2.44 2.15 0.07
N LEU A 162 -3.40 1.59 0.81
CA LEU A 162 -4.78 1.49 0.35
C LEU A 162 -5.66 2.38 1.22
N ASN A 163 -6.38 3.29 0.57
CA ASN A 163 -7.38 4.15 1.19
C ASN A 163 -8.76 3.92 0.55
N ALA A 164 -9.11 2.67 0.31
CA ALA A 164 -10.43 2.28 -0.16
C ALA A 164 -10.81 0.94 0.49
N PRO A 165 -12.10 0.69 0.77
CA PRO A 165 -12.59 -0.59 1.30
C PRO A 165 -12.59 -1.68 0.20
N CYS A 166 -11.41 -1.98 -0.33
CA CYS A 166 -11.20 -3.00 -1.36
C CYS A 166 -10.34 -4.13 -0.79
N SER A 167 -10.61 -5.35 -1.24
CA SER A 167 -9.75 -6.49 -0.97
C SER A 167 -8.73 -6.66 -2.12
N LEU A 168 -7.53 -7.11 -1.79
CA LEU A 168 -6.47 -7.47 -2.73
C LEU A 168 -6.28 -8.98 -2.66
N SER A 169 -6.80 -9.72 -3.64
CA SER A 169 -6.77 -11.20 -3.62
C SER A 169 -5.41 -11.79 -3.99
N TYR A 170 -4.56 -11.02 -4.68
CA TYR A 170 -3.26 -11.51 -5.16
C TYR A 170 -2.21 -10.39 -5.20
N LEU A 171 -1.35 -10.34 -4.18
CA LEU A 171 -0.32 -9.31 -4.02
C LEU A 171 0.85 -9.45 -5.00
N ALA A 172 1.07 -10.64 -5.58
CA ALA A 172 2.18 -10.84 -6.52
C ALA A 172 1.99 -10.03 -7.80
N ALA A 173 0.74 -9.75 -8.19
CA ALA A 173 0.43 -8.86 -9.31
C ALA A 173 1.07 -7.48 -9.14
N SER A 174 1.13 -7.01 -7.88
CA SER A 174 1.76 -5.75 -7.49
C SER A 174 3.18 -5.86 -6.97
N ASP A 175 3.82 -7.01 -7.13
CA ASP A 175 5.17 -7.28 -6.61
C ASP A 175 5.26 -7.07 -5.08
N TRP A 176 4.18 -7.41 -4.35
CA TRP A 176 4.06 -7.32 -2.89
C TRP A 176 3.88 -8.68 -2.19
N ASN A 177 3.88 -9.78 -2.95
CA ASN A 177 3.80 -11.12 -2.39
C ASN A 177 5.00 -11.41 -1.49
N ASP A 178 4.74 -11.82 -0.26
CA ASP A 178 5.78 -12.23 0.68
C ASP A 178 6.83 -11.15 0.94
N LYS A 179 6.40 -9.88 1.05
CA LYS A 179 7.28 -8.73 1.31
C LYS A 179 6.91 -7.89 2.53
N ILE A 180 5.75 -8.11 3.12
CA ILE A 180 5.26 -7.23 4.18
C ILE A 180 6.02 -7.54 5.49
N SER A 181 6.72 -6.53 5.99
CA SER A 181 7.52 -6.63 7.23
C SER A 181 7.03 -5.69 8.34
N SER A 182 6.24 -4.66 8.01
CA SER A 182 5.53 -3.85 8.99
C SER A 182 4.25 -3.23 8.41
N VAL A 183 3.33 -2.82 9.28
CA VAL A 183 1.97 -2.41 8.89
C VAL A 183 1.37 -1.37 9.83
N ILE A 184 0.59 -0.44 9.27
CA ILE A 184 -0.19 0.56 10.00
C ILE A 184 -1.64 0.46 9.55
N ASN A 185 -2.56 0.21 10.49
CA ASN A 185 -3.98 0.47 10.30
C ASN A 185 -4.29 1.86 10.87
N TRP A 186 -4.55 2.82 9.99
CA TRP A 186 -4.67 4.23 10.37
C TRP A 186 -5.93 4.57 11.15
N GLY A 187 -6.90 3.64 11.21
CA GLY A 187 -8.15 3.83 11.93
C GLY A 187 -8.96 5.07 11.50
N PRO A 188 -9.89 5.54 12.34
CA PRO A 188 -10.76 6.67 12.05
C PRO A 188 -9.99 7.99 11.86
N LYS A 189 -8.82 8.12 12.52
CA LYS A 189 -7.96 9.31 12.41
C LYS A 189 -7.38 9.44 11.01
N GLY A 190 -7.15 8.31 10.36
CA GLY A 190 -6.52 8.26 9.06
C GLY A 190 -5.04 8.61 9.10
N PRO A 191 -4.35 8.49 7.95
CA PRO A 191 -3.00 8.99 7.78
C PRO A 191 -2.98 10.52 7.94
N PRO A 192 -1.81 11.10 8.21
CA PRO A 192 -1.63 12.54 8.05
C PRO A 192 -1.80 12.88 6.56
N TRP A 193 -2.95 13.47 6.18
CA TRP A 193 -3.29 13.96 4.83
C TRP A 193 -2.58 15.27 4.47
#